data_AF-A0A640UVA0-F1
#
_entry.id   AF-A0A640UVA0-F1
#
_cell.length_a   1.000
_cell.length_b   1.000
_cell.length_c   1.000
_cell.angle_alpha   90.00
_cell.angle_beta   90.00
_cell.angle_gamma   90.00
#
_symmetry.space_group_name_H-M   'P 1'
#
loop_
_entity.id
_entity.type
_entity.pdbx_description
1 polymer ?
#
loop_
_entity_poly.entity_id
_entity_poly.type
_entity_poly.pdbx_seq_one_letter_code
_entity_poly.pdbx_strand_id
1 'polypeptide(L)'
;MWRREFGSDEGWLVVTGRTTYRGIAVLAALAVVPILPGTVGVASAEDVPRYRMAEGATKIHGTAGSADAPPLKPGLHTDSIKRGEQKWYAVNLDARSSAYFSAVAAPAPGTKVADYGDKLTLSVQDSSGATCGSEARPSFNGGGMAYPIADYVTRRIGADRTECQKAGPYYLVISREGSATSGRDTWPLEINYLNEPPLEGSTPAKPGQRTWSTATPAPRTDPTKHRAKGGTGFNDAGSVDTGVWRDRIRPGETRFYRVPVDWGQRLNLSAELPNATSSRASAFLPRVLGLGVYNPARGAVGDPSFVSYTGKPAAAKEFTAPVDYGNRFDTTGSVNAMRFAGWYYLAVSLHPDSVQYFPKGAELTLRVDVRGTAKAGPGYAEPTSVFSLTPEDRETARKGQTAQEASKSGTLMTVAYTGIGTGVVLLMGLGAWTLVARRSAARAAGTPAGPGAVAGPGGRPSLPGQSTDPTQHAPQNRQFGPPQGW
;
A
#
# COMPACT_ATOMS: atom_id res chain seq x y z
N MET A 1 21.60 54.49 32.84
CA MET A 1 22.69 55.44 33.15
C MET A 1 23.92 54.58 33.38
N TRP A 2 24.74 54.29 32.37
CA TRP A 2 25.80 55.15 31.87
C TRP A 2 26.05 54.90 30.36
N ARG A 3 26.23 56.01 29.65
CA ARG A 3 26.54 56.15 28.23
C ARG A 3 27.98 56.69 28.16
N ARG A 4 28.82 56.20 27.23
CA ARG A 4 29.95 56.96 26.70
C ARG A 4 30.08 56.71 25.20
N GLU A 5 30.06 57.82 24.49
CA GLU A 5 30.28 58.02 23.06
C GLU A 5 31.77 58.34 22.77
N PHE A 6 32.05 58.56 21.48
CA PHE A 6 33.25 59.11 20.81
C PHE A 6 34.31 58.08 20.39
N GLY A 7 34.81 58.09 19.14
CA GLY A 7 34.66 59.07 18.07
C GLY A 7 35.18 58.54 16.72
N SER A 8 34.79 59.25 15.67
CA SER A 8 35.21 59.15 14.27
C SER A 8 36.55 59.85 14.02
N ASP A 9 37.11 59.61 12.82
CA ASP A 9 37.96 60.49 11.96
C ASP A 9 39.13 59.69 11.38
N GLU A 10 39.74 59.94 10.21
CA GLU A 10 39.46 60.55 8.90
C GLU A 10 40.74 60.25 8.07
N GLY A 11 40.70 60.40 6.73
CA GLY A 11 41.90 60.70 5.90
C GLY A 11 42.62 59.52 5.21
N TRP A 12 42.60 59.27 3.89
CA TRP A 12 42.84 60.03 2.64
C TRP A 12 44.23 59.72 1.99
N LEU A 13 44.15 59.38 0.69
CA LEU A 13 45.07 59.67 -0.44
C LEU A 13 46.25 58.74 -0.84
N VAL A 14 46.00 57.99 -1.94
CA VAL A 14 46.67 57.99 -3.28
C VAL A 14 48.19 58.17 -3.38
N VAL A 15 48.88 57.20 -4.03
CA VAL A 15 49.92 57.45 -5.05
C VAL A 15 49.91 56.35 -6.13
N THR A 16 49.98 56.79 -7.38
CA THR A 16 50.08 56.06 -8.65
C THR A 16 51.47 55.47 -8.94
N GLY A 17 51.52 54.32 -9.61
CA GLY A 17 52.73 53.81 -10.26
C GLY A 17 52.39 52.90 -11.46
N ARG A 18 52.57 53.41 -12.68
CA ARG A 18 52.52 52.65 -13.94
C ARG A 18 53.89 51.99 -14.17
N THR A 19 53.92 50.68 -14.37
CA THR A 19 55.01 50.02 -15.09
C THR A 19 54.46 48.89 -15.94
N THR A 20 54.56 49.08 -17.25
CA THR A 20 54.30 48.10 -18.31
C THR A 20 55.38 47.01 -18.32
N TYR A 21 54.98 45.75 -18.19
CA TYR A 21 55.75 44.62 -18.70
C TYR A 21 54.82 43.63 -19.41
N ARG A 22 55.07 43.45 -20.70
CA ARG A 22 54.53 42.37 -21.54
C ARG A 22 55.17 41.06 -21.09
N GLY A 23 54.36 40.11 -20.64
CA GLY A 23 54.79 38.76 -20.32
C GLY A 23 53.65 37.80 -20.62
N ILE A 24 53.83 36.97 -21.65
CA ILE A 24 52.93 35.88 -22.02
C ILE A 24 52.97 34.86 -20.87
N ALA A 25 51.87 34.75 -20.12
CA ALA A 25 51.68 33.72 -19.11
C ALA A 25 50.38 32.97 -19.40
N VAL A 26 50.53 31.72 -19.83
CA VAL A 26 49.46 30.74 -19.97
C VAL A 26 48.88 30.48 -18.58
N LEU A 27 47.67 30.97 -18.31
CA LEU A 27 46.93 30.69 -17.08
C LEU A 27 45.96 29.54 -17.33
N ALA A 28 46.31 28.38 -16.78
CA ALA A 28 45.38 27.27 -16.56
C ALA A 28 44.20 27.75 -15.70
N ALA A 29 42.98 27.56 -16.21
CA ALA A 29 41.76 27.81 -15.46
C ALA A 29 41.60 26.76 -14.35
N LEU A 30 42.17 27.05 -13.17
CA LEU A 30 41.80 26.39 -11.92
C LEU A 30 40.41 26.89 -11.51
N ALA A 31 39.40 26.07 -11.78
CA ALA A 31 38.07 26.23 -11.21
C ALA A 31 38.16 26.04 -9.68
N VAL A 32 38.26 27.14 -8.94
CA VAL A 32 38.04 27.17 -7.50
C VAL A 32 36.54 26.99 -7.29
N VAL A 33 36.11 25.77 -6.98
CA VAL A 33 34.77 25.53 -6.44
C VAL A 33 34.78 26.04 -5.01
N PRO A 34 33.98 27.07 -4.64
CA PRO A 34 33.78 27.38 -3.23
C PRO A 34 33.07 26.17 -2.60
N ILE A 35 33.78 25.43 -1.77
CA ILE A 35 33.18 24.44 -0.87
C ILE A 35 32.42 25.26 0.18
N LEU A 36 31.18 25.61 -0.14
CA LEU A 36 30.24 26.05 0.87
C LEU A 36 30.11 24.91 1.89
N PRO A 37 30.28 25.18 3.21
CA PRO A 37 29.96 24.20 4.21
C PRO A 37 28.50 23.80 4.00
N GLY A 38 28.30 22.55 3.58
CA GLY A 38 26.97 22.04 3.29
C GLY A 38 26.06 22.29 4.48
N THR A 39 25.05 23.12 4.27
CA THR A 39 23.90 23.19 5.15
C THR A 39 23.27 21.81 5.14
N VAL A 40 23.60 20.99 6.14
CA VAL A 40 22.98 19.70 6.35
C VAL A 40 21.53 19.99 6.68
N GLY A 41 20.66 19.87 5.68
CA GLY A 41 19.22 20.00 5.86
C GLY A 41 18.78 19.01 6.94
N VAL A 42 18.36 19.54 8.08
CA VAL A 42 17.54 18.79 9.02
C VAL A 42 16.26 18.50 8.26
N ALA A 43 15.93 17.22 8.03
CA ALA A 43 14.73 16.86 7.29
C ALA A 43 13.54 17.59 7.90
N SER A 44 12.89 18.46 7.13
CA SER A 44 11.66 19.11 7.57
C SER A 44 10.59 18.02 7.69
N ALA A 45 9.58 18.20 8.55
CA ALA A 45 8.44 17.27 8.61
C ALA A 45 7.77 17.06 7.24
N GLU A 46 7.95 18.01 6.31
CA GLU A 46 7.51 17.94 4.91
C GLU A 46 8.21 16.87 4.07
N ASP A 47 9.44 16.47 4.43
CA ASP A 47 10.23 15.47 3.70
C ASP A 47 9.96 14.02 4.12
N VAL A 48 9.17 13.83 5.20
CA VAL A 48 8.79 12.51 5.69
C VAL A 48 7.61 11.98 4.87
N PRO A 49 7.70 10.77 4.30
CA PRO A 49 6.60 10.20 3.51
C PRO A 49 5.29 10.13 4.30
N ARG A 50 4.21 10.61 3.68
CA ARG A 50 2.84 10.48 4.19
C ARG A 50 2.28 9.10 3.86
N TYR A 51 1.25 8.70 4.61
CA TYR A 51 0.47 7.50 4.28
C TYR A 51 -0.05 7.56 2.84
N ARG A 52 0.24 6.53 2.05
CA ARG A 52 -0.29 6.40 0.70
C ARG A 52 -1.66 5.72 0.72
N MET A 53 -2.68 6.52 0.43
CA MET A 53 -4.01 6.01 0.11
C MET A 53 -3.97 5.08 -1.10
N ALA A 54 -4.91 4.15 -1.17
CA ALA A 54 -5.01 3.18 -2.24
C ALA A 54 -5.23 3.86 -3.58
N GLU A 55 -4.44 3.46 -4.56
CA GLU A 55 -4.64 3.87 -5.94
C GLU A 55 -5.98 3.32 -6.43
N GLY A 56 -6.81 4.19 -7.03
CA GLY A 56 -8.15 3.83 -7.47
C GLY A 56 -9.21 3.75 -6.35
N ALA A 57 -8.89 4.12 -5.10
CA ALA A 57 -9.90 4.23 -4.06
C ALA A 57 -10.96 5.27 -4.43
N THR A 58 -12.23 4.92 -4.24
CA THR A 58 -13.33 5.80 -4.64
C THR A 58 -13.47 6.94 -3.63
N LYS A 59 -13.58 8.18 -4.10
CA LYS A 59 -13.80 9.32 -3.20
C LYS A 59 -15.27 9.31 -2.73
N ILE A 60 -15.47 9.40 -1.42
CA ILE A 60 -16.79 9.46 -0.79
C ILE A 60 -16.81 10.59 0.25
N HIS A 61 -17.99 11.13 0.52
CA HIS A 61 -18.17 12.24 1.45
C HIS A 61 -19.25 11.90 2.47
N GLY A 62 -18.84 11.37 3.62
CA GLY A 62 -19.75 11.07 4.70
C GLY A 62 -20.45 12.33 5.19
N THR A 63 -21.73 12.19 5.56
CA THR A 63 -22.58 13.31 5.99
C THR A 63 -22.75 13.31 7.51
N ALA A 64 -23.31 14.39 8.05
CA ALA A 64 -23.50 14.55 9.50
C ALA A 64 -24.61 13.65 10.08
N GLY A 65 -25.42 12.99 9.24
CA GLY A 65 -26.54 12.16 9.66
C GLY A 65 -26.93 11.08 8.64
N SER A 66 -27.76 10.14 9.07
CA SER A 66 -28.12 8.95 8.29
C SER A 66 -29.00 9.23 7.06
N ALA A 67 -29.79 10.31 7.05
CA ALA A 67 -30.77 10.61 6.00
C ALA A 67 -30.13 10.78 4.61
N ASP A 68 -28.98 11.46 4.57
CA ASP A 68 -28.25 11.78 3.33
C ASP A 68 -26.91 11.00 3.23
N ALA A 69 -26.75 9.94 4.03
CA ALA A 69 -25.50 9.18 4.06
C ALA A 69 -25.21 8.55 2.69
N PRO A 70 -24.03 8.79 2.09
CA PRO A 70 -23.71 8.24 0.79
C PRO A 70 -23.58 6.71 0.85
N PRO A 71 -23.92 5.99 -0.24
CA PRO A 71 -23.78 4.54 -0.28
C PRO A 71 -22.30 4.13 -0.31
N LEU A 72 -21.89 3.35 0.68
CA LEU A 72 -20.58 2.72 0.76
C LEU A 72 -20.66 1.32 0.16
N LYS A 73 -19.93 1.11 -0.94
CA LYS A 73 -19.84 -0.17 -1.65
C LYS A 73 -18.63 -0.98 -1.17
N PRO A 74 -18.58 -2.31 -1.37
CA PRO A 74 -17.38 -3.10 -1.08
C PRO A 74 -16.14 -2.52 -1.77
N GLY A 75 -14.99 -2.55 -1.08
CA GLY A 75 -13.71 -2.02 -1.54
C GLY A 75 -13.23 -0.80 -0.78
N LEU A 76 -12.23 -0.12 -1.35
CA LEU A 76 -11.49 0.98 -0.73
C LEU A 76 -12.05 2.34 -1.17
N HIS A 77 -12.17 3.24 -0.19
CA HIS A 77 -12.69 4.59 -0.34
C HIS A 77 -11.82 5.59 0.40
N THR A 78 -11.89 6.86 -0.03
CA THR A 78 -11.19 7.96 0.63
C THR A 78 -12.17 9.07 1.03
N ASP A 79 -11.93 9.65 2.20
CA ASP A 79 -12.59 10.84 2.72
C ASP A 79 -11.57 11.62 3.59
N SER A 80 -12.04 12.56 4.40
CA SER A 80 -11.26 13.32 5.36
C SER A 80 -12.13 13.65 6.58
N ILE A 81 -11.54 13.82 7.76
CA ILE A 81 -12.30 14.05 8.99
C ILE A 81 -11.67 15.13 9.87
N LYS A 82 -12.48 16.11 10.25
CA LYS A 82 -12.11 17.21 11.15
C LYS A 82 -12.27 16.78 12.61
N ARG A 83 -11.57 17.47 13.51
CA ARG A 83 -11.73 17.26 14.95
C ARG A 83 -13.18 17.57 15.35
N GLY A 84 -13.82 16.65 16.09
CA GLY A 84 -15.21 16.76 16.53
C GLY A 84 -16.24 16.45 15.44
N GLU A 85 -15.81 16.03 14.25
CA GLU A 85 -16.71 15.64 13.17
C GLU A 85 -17.14 14.18 13.34
N GLN A 86 -18.40 13.90 13.01
CA GLN A 86 -18.96 12.57 12.87
C GLN A 86 -19.53 12.42 11.47
N LYS A 87 -19.23 11.29 10.84
CA LYS A 87 -19.60 10.98 9.46
C LYS A 87 -20.35 9.67 9.37
N TRP A 88 -21.41 9.68 8.57
CA TRP A 88 -22.26 8.54 8.29
C TRP A 88 -22.10 8.08 6.85
N TYR A 89 -22.09 6.76 6.65
CA TYR A 89 -22.05 6.11 5.35
C TYR A 89 -23.08 4.98 5.33
N ALA A 90 -23.97 4.98 4.33
CA ALA A 90 -25.04 4.00 4.21
C ALA A 90 -24.52 2.69 3.59
N VAL A 91 -24.90 1.55 4.13
CA VAL A 91 -24.52 0.23 3.62
C VAL A 91 -25.76 -0.65 3.55
N ASN A 92 -25.95 -1.37 2.44
CA ASN A 92 -26.98 -2.40 2.34
C ASN A 92 -26.34 -3.77 2.55
N LEU A 93 -26.74 -4.47 3.61
CA LEU A 93 -26.19 -5.77 3.98
C LEU A 93 -27.23 -6.88 3.79
N ASP A 94 -26.75 -8.08 3.46
CA ASP A 94 -27.56 -9.28 3.37
C ASP A 94 -27.73 -9.98 4.75
N ALA A 95 -28.42 -11.12 4.79
CA ALA A 95 -28.63 -11.91 6.01
C ALA A 95 -27.69 -13.14 6.12
N ARG A 96 -26.65 -13.23 5.29
CA ARG A 96 -25.80 -14.44 5.16
C ARG A 96 -24.32 -14.15 5.39
N SER A 97 -23.83 -13.04 4.86
CA SER A 97 -22.43 -12.64 4.85
C SER A 97 -22.12 -11.74 6.05
N SER A 98 -20.90 -11.86 6.57
CA SER A 98 -20.39 -10.92 7.56
C SER A 98 -19.69 -9.75 6.87
N ALA A 99 -19.85 -8.54 7.41
CA ALA A 99 -19.25 -7.32 6.87
C ALA A 99 -18.22 -6.76 7.84
N TYR A 100 -17.10 -6.33 7.30
CA TYR A 100 -15.97 -5.73 8.02
C TYR A 100 -15.69 -4.35 7.45
N PHE A 101 -15.70 -3.34 8.32
CA PHE A 101 -15.43 -1.97 7.95
C PHE A 101 -14.22 -1.49 8.72
N SER A 102 -13.12 -1.21 8.03
CA SER A 102 -11.96 -0.57 8.64
C SER A 102 -11.81 0.86 8.19
N ALA A 103 -11.23 1.68 9.08
CA ALA A 103 -10.86 3.03 8.76
C ALA A 103 -9.42 3.31 9.20
N VAL A 104 -8.68 4.02 8.36
CA VAL A 104 -7.32 4.51 8.64
C VAL A 104 -7.38 6.02 8.69
N ALA A 105 -7.11 6.61 9.84
CA ALA A 105 -6.87 8.04 9.96
C ALA A 105 -5.36 8.29 9.89
N ALA A 106 -4.95 9.11 8.92
CA ALA A 106 -3.53 9.29 8.61
C ALA A 106 -3.11 10.78 8.61
N PRO A 107 -2.96 11.40 9.79
CA PRO A 107 -2.40 12.74 9.88
C PRO A 107 -1.02 12.81 9.21
N ALA A 108 -0.68 13.98 8.67
CA ALA A 108 0.67 14.20 8.14
C ALA A 108 1.71 14.08 9.26
N PRO A 109 2.93 13.56 8.98
CA PRO A 109 4.03 13.61 9.93
C PRO A 109 4.22 15.02 10.51
N GLY A 110 4.46 15.11 11.82
CA GLY A 110 4.58 16.38 12.54
C GLY A 110 3.26 17.06 12.93
N THR A 111 2.10 16.52 12.52
CA THR A 111 0.80 16.99 13.01
C THR A 111 0.74 16.87 14.53
N LYS A 112 0.22 17.91 15.20
CA LYS A 112 0.04 17.87 16.66
C LYS A 112 -1.10 16.93 17.04
N VAL A 113 -0.79 15.87 17.77
CA VAL A 113 -1.76 14.92 18.33
C VAL A 113 -1.57 14.79 19.84
N ALA A 114 -2.65 14.43 20.54
CA ALA A 114 -2.67 14.19 21.98
C ALA A 114 -2.82 12.69 22.24
N ASP A 115 -1.89 12.12 23.00
CA ASP A 115 -1.98 10.72 23.42
C ASP A 115 -3.29 10.45 24.16
N TYR A 116 -3.99 9.39 23.76
CA TYR A 116 -5.28 8.88 24.25
C TYR A 116 -6.47 9.84 24.09
N GLY A 117 -6.23 11.15 23.98
CA GLY A 117 -7.24 12.19 23.79
C GLY A 117 -7.68 12.34 22.33
N ASP A 118 -6.74 12.23 21.39
CA ASP A 118 -7.03 12.16 19.96
C ASP A 118 -7.28 10.70 19.55
N LYS A 119 -8.48 10.42 19.04
CA LYS A 119 -8.88 9.07 18.64
C LYS A 119 -9.93 9.09 17.52
N LEU A 120 -10.03 7.96 16.83
CA LEU A 120 -11.14 7.66 15.94
C LEU A 120 -12.10 6.74 16.68
N THR A 121 -13.41 6.90 16.51
CA THR A 121 -14.42 5.97 17.00
C THR A 121 -15.22 5.46 15.80
N LEU A 122 -15.26 4.14 15.62
CA LEU A 122 -16.02 3.49 14.57
C LEU A 122 -17.15 2.68 15.19
N SER A 123 -18.32 2.68 14.54
CA SER A 123 -19.44 1.81 14.89
C SER A 123 -20.23 1.42 13.65
N VAL A 124 -20.87 0.24 13.68
CA VAL A 124 -21.90 -0.14 12.71
C VAL A 124 -23.24 -0.08 13.41
N GLN A 125 -24.20 0.63 12.84
CA GLN A 125 -25.52 0.81 13.41
C GLN A 125 -26.61 0.33 12.44
N ASP A 126 -27.70 -0.20 12.99
CA ASP A 126 -28.91 -0.44 12.21
C ASP A 126 -29.73 0.84 12.01
N SER A 127 -30.85 0.74 11.28
CA SER A 127 -31.75 1.87 11.02
C SER A 127 -32.39 2.49 12.26
N SER A 128 -32.38 1.80 13.40
CA SER A 128 -32.88 2.33 14.69
C SER A 128 -31.79 3.06 15.49
N GLY A 129 -30.54 3.03 15.03
CA GLY A 129 -29.37 3.55 15.74
C GLY A 129 -28.74 2.56 16.72
N ALA A 130 -29.21 1.30 16.76
CA ALA A 130 -28.62 0.28 17.61
C ALA A 130 -27.29 -0.23 17.02
N THR A 131 -26.26 -0.32 17.85
CA THR A 131 -24.93 -0.78 17.41
C THR A 131 -24.88 -2.31 17.25
N CYS A 132 -24.32 -2.79 16.14
CA CYS A 132 -24.24 -4.20 15.79
C CYS A 132 -23.12 -5.00 16.48
N GLY A 133 -22.44 -4.39 17.45
CA GLY A 133 -21.31 -4.97 18.15
C GLY A 133 -20.50 -3.93 18.90
N SER A 134 -19.29 -4.29 19.30
CA SER A 134 -18.38 -3.36 19.96
C SER A 134 -17.90 -2.28 18.99
N GLU A 135 -17.77 -1.06 19.50
CA GLU A 135 -17.08 0.02 18.82
C GLU A 135 -15.58 -0.23 18.77
N ALA A 136 -14.91 0.32 17.75
CA ALA A 136 -13.47 0.37 17.69
C ALA A 136 -12.98 1.79 17.96
N ARG A 137 -11.95 1.93 18.80
CA ARG A 137 -11.49 3.24 19.30
C ARG A 137 -9.96 3.42 19.21
N PRO A 138 -9.35 3.30 18.03
CA PRO A 138 -7.91 3.48 17.91
C PRO A 138 -7.52 4.90 18.31
N SER A 139 -6.46 5.03 19.12
CA SER A 139 -5.99 6.30 19.67
C SER A 139 -4.48 6.41 19.59
N PHE A 140 -3.97 7.65 19.65
CA PHE A 140 -2.53 7.88 19.71
C PHE A 140 -1.97 7.46 21.07
N ASN A 141 -0.83 6.78 21.07
CA ASN A 141 -0.09 6.43 22.27
C ASN A 141 1.43 6.48 21.99
N GLY A 142 1.85 7.31 21.03
CA GLY A 142 3.23 7.41 20.56
C GLY A 142 4.02 8.55 21.17
N GLY A 143 3.60 9.14 22.29
CA GLY A 143 4.31 10.25 22.93
C GLY A 143 4.09 11.58 22.21
N GLY A 144 2.92 11.79 21.59
CA GLY A 144 2.63 12.98 20.78
C GLY A 144 3.10 12.90 19.32
N MET A 145 3.69 11.78 18.90
CA MET A 145 3.98 11.52 17.49
C MET A 145 2.68 11.26 16.70
N ALA A 146 2.48 11.97 15.60
CA ALA A 146 1.49 11.61 14.58
C ALA A 146 1.99 10.43 13.73
N TYR A 147 1.16 9.40 13.62
CA TYR A 147 1.32 8.23 12.75
C TYR A 147 -0.06 7.72 12.32
N PRO A 148 -0.18 6.88 11.27
CA PRO A 148 -1.49 6.33 10.90
C PRO A 148 -2.05 5.43 12.01
N ILE A 149 -3.30 5.70 12.41
CA ILE A 149 -4.07 4.85 13.32
C ILE A 149 -5.18 4.17 12.54
N ALA A 150 -5.46 2.91 12.83
CA ALA A 150 -6.49 2.15 12.15
C ALA A 150 -7.15 1.16 13.09
N ASP A 151 -8.41 0.85 12.82
CA ASP A 151 -9.09 -0.32 13.38
C ASP A 151 -10.33 -0.65 12.54
N TYR A 152 -11.09 -1.64 12.98
CA TYR A 152 -12.28 -2.11 12.27
C TYR A 152 -13.46 -2.41 13.20
N VAL A 153 -14.64 -2.29 12.62
CA VAL A 153 -15.90 -2.76 13.20
C VAL A 153 -16.55 -3.78 12.29
N THR A 154 -17.48 -4.53 12.85
CA THR A 154 -18.07 -5.68 12.16
C THR A 154 -19.56 -5.69 12.34
N ARG A 155 -20.24 -6.13 11.29
CA ARG A 155 -21.56 -6.73 11.40
C ARG A 155 -21.38 -8.21 11.06
N ARG A 156 -21.47 -9.08 12.06
CA ARG A 156 -21.25 -10.53 11.89
C ARG A 156 -22.56 -11.30 11.88
N ILE A 157 -22.69 -12.26 10.96
CA ILE A 157 -23.75 -13.26 10.96
C ILE A 157 -23.31 -14.47 11.77
N GLY A 158 -24.17 -14.97 12.65
CA GLY A 158 -23.90 -16.16 13.44
C GLY A 158 -24.92 -16.38 14.55
N ALA A 159 -25.15 -17.65 14.91
CA ALA A 159 -26.11 -18.04 15.94
C ALA A 159 -25.73 -17.56 17.36
N ASP A 160 -24.49 -17.11 17.56
CA ASP A 160 -24.00 -16.50 18.80
C ASP A 160 -24.38 -15.01 18.93
N ARG A 161 -25.13 -14.45 17.98
CA ARG A 161 -25.56 -13.06 17.94
C ARG A 161 -27.08 -12.96 17.83
N THR A 162 -27.66 -12.04 18.58
CA THR A 162 -29.10 -11.75 18.53
C THR A 162 -29.44 -10.50 17.73
N GLU A 163 -28.48 -9.58 17.68
CA GLU A 163 -28.57 -8.27 17.06
C GLU A 163 -28.06 -8.29 15.60
N CYS A 164 -28.60 -7.37 14.80
CA CYS A 164 -28.15 -7.10 13.43
C CYS A 164 -28.04 -8.33 12.50
N GLN A 165 -28.89 -9.35 12.66
CA GLN A 165 -28.87 -10.56 11.81
C GLN A 165 -29.67 -10.42 10.50
N LYS A 166 -30.49 -9.37 10.36
CA LYS A 166 -31.41 -9.20 9.23
C LYS A 166 -30.73 -8.52 8.03
N ALA A 167 -31.19 -8.82 6.82
CA ALA A 167 -30.84 -8.03 5.65
C ALA A 167 -31.49 -6.64 5.75
N GLY A 168 -30.85 -5.61 5.19
CA GLY A 168 -31.39 -4.26 5.19
C GLY A 168 -30.34 -3.15 5.23
N PRO A 169 -30.78 -1.91 5.45
CA PRO A 169 -29.90 -0.77 5.58
C PRO A 169 -29.20 -0.75 6.95
N TYR A 170 -27.91 -0.48 6.91
CA TYR A 170 -27.03 -0.25 8.05
C TYR A 170 -26.20 1.01 7.77
N TYR A 171 -25.53 1.50 8.80
CA TYR A 171 -24.68 2.67 8.71
C TYR A 171 -23.33 2.39 9.33
N LEU A 172 -22.26 2.68 8.59
CA LEU A 172 -20.94 2.88 9.18
C LEU A 172 -20.87 4.31 9.70
N VAL A 173 -20.55 4.46 10.98
CA VAL A 173 -20.40 5.76 11.63
C VAL A 173 -18.95 5.89 12.09
N ILE A 174 -18.31 6.97 11.67
CA ILE A 174 -16.92 7.29 12.03
C ILE A 174 -16.89 8.67 12.63
N SER A 175 -16.37 8.81 13.85
CA SER A 175 -16.15 10.11 14.49
C SER A 175 -14.70 10.29 14.88
N ARG A 176 -14.25 11.55 14.87
CA ARG A 176 -12.94 11.93 15.40
C ARG A 176 -13.12 12.72 16.68
N GLU A 177 -12.67 12.16 17.76
CA GLU A 177 -12.56 12.83 19.05
C GLU A 177 -11.17 13.48 19.17
N GLY A 178 -11.11 14.61 19.85
CA GLY A 178 -9.86 15.31 20.12
C GLY A 178 -10.07 16.48 21.07
N SER A 179 -9.09 16.71 21.95
CA SER A 179 -9.11 17.81 22.92
C SER A 179 -9.00 19.18 22.25
N ALA A 180 -9.31 20.26 22.97
CA ALA A 180 -9.04 21.61 22.49
C ALA A 180 -7.54 21.89 22.24
N THR A 181 -6.66 21.16 22.94
CA THR A 181 -5.20 21.25 22.81
C THR A 181 -4.62 20.48 21.62
N SER A 182 -5.43 19.64 20.98
CA SER A 182 -5.09 18.88 19.78
C SER A 182 -5.00 19.77 18.54
N GLY A 183 -4.26 19.32 17.51
CA GLY A 183 -4.21 20.01 16.22
C GLY A 183 -5.61 20.19 15.60
N ARG A 184 -5.80 21.28 14.85
CA ARG A 184 -7.05 21.55 14.11
C ARG A 184 -7.07 20.90 12.73
N ASP A 185 -5.95 20.32 12.31
CA ASP A 185 -5.73 19.78 10.98
C ASP A 185 -6.75 18.69 10.66
N THR A 186 -7.32 18.74 9.45
CA THR A 186 -8.17 17.67 8.92
C THR A 186 -7.31 16.44 8.66
N TRP A 187 -7.76 15.26 9.09
CA TRP A 187 -7.04 14.02 8.81
C TRP A 187 -7.59 13.36 7.56
N PRO A 188 -6.74 12.96 6.61
CA PRO A 188 -7.09 12.01 5.57
C PRO A 188 -7.66 10.72 6.18
N LEU A 189 -8.72 10.20 5.57
CA LEU A 189 -9.41 8.98 6.01
C LEU A 189 -9.46 7.99 4.84
N GLU A 190 -8.95 6.78 5.05
CA GLU A 190 -9.20 5.64 4.16
C GLU A 190 -10.24 4.73 4.79
N ILE A 191 -11.24 4.31 4.03
CA ILE A 191 -12.30 3.42 4.50
C ILE A 191 -12.26 2.17 3.63
N ASN A 192 -12.32 0.99 4.24
CA ASN A 192 -12.42 -0.27 3.53
C ASN A 192 -13.69 -1.01 3.96
N TYR A 193 -14.42 -1.55 3.00
CA TYR A 193 -15.55 -2.44 3.25
C TYR A 193 -15.26 -3.81 2.62
N LEU A 194 -15.12 -4.82 3.48
CA LEU A 194 -14.92 -6.22 3.10
C LEU A 194 -16.13 -7.08 3.47
N ASN A 195 -16.42 -8.07 2.62
CA ASN A 195 -17.37 -9.14 2.90
C ASN A 195 -16.62 -10.44 3.22
N GLU A 196 -17.03 -11.11 4.29
CA GLU A 196 -16.66 -12.49 4.59
C GLU A 196 -17.83 -13.40 4.21
N PRO A 197 -17.63 -14.32 3.24
CA PRO A 197 -18.65 -15.29 2.86
C PRO A 197 -19.09 -16.18 4.03
N PRO A 198 -20.30 -16.76 3.98
CA PRO A 198 -20.69 -17.79 4.93
C PRO A 198 -19.80 -19.04 4.80
N LEU A 199 -19.82 -19.89 5.83
CA LEU A 199 -19.15 -21.18 5.79
C LEU A 199 -20.03 -22.26 5.15
N GLU A 200 -19.39 -23.25 4.56
CA GLU A 200 -19.97 -24.56 4.27
C GLU A 200 -20.02 -25.37 5.57
N GLY A 201 -21.22 -25.68 6.05
CA GLY A 201 -21.40 -26.51 7.23
C GLY A 201 -21.31 -25.76 8.57
N SER A 202 -20.82 -26.45 9.60
CA SER A 202 -20.85 -25.95 10.98
C SER A 202 -19.75 -24.94 11.26
N THR A 203 -20.08 -23.90 12.01
CA THR A 203 -19.09 -22.94 12.52
C THR A 203 -18.10 -23.60 13.50
N PRO A 204 -16.78 -23.51 13.26
CA PRO A 204 -15.77 -23.99 14.20
C PRO A 204 -15.94 -23.38 15.59
N ALA A 205 -15.82 -24.19 16.65
CA ALA A 205 -15.92 -23.74 18.03
C ALA A 205 -14.72 -22.88 18.43
N LYS A 206 -14.90 -22.09 19.50
CA LYS A 206 -13.80 -21.36 20.14
C LYS A 206 -12.70 -22.34 20.61
N PRO A 207 -11.41 -22.06 20.36
CA PRO A 207 -10.32 -22.83 20.93
C PRO A 207 -10.39 -22.93 22.47
N GLY A 208 -10.08 -24.10 23.01
CA GLY A 208 -10.05 -24.32 24.46
C GLY A 208 -8.99 -23.47 25.16
N GLN A 209 -9.18 -23.19 26.45
CA GLN A 209 -8.20 -22.44 27.25
C GLN A 209 -6.85 -23.19 27.30
N ARG A 210 -5.74 -22.43 27.28
CA ARG A 210 -4.36 -22.96 27.40
C ARG A 210 -3.97 -23.97 26.31
N THR A 211 -4.68 -24.00 25.18
CA THR A 211 -4.31 -24.85 24.03
C THR A 211 -3.08 -24.33 23.28
N TRP A 212 -2.62 -23.11 23.60
CA TRP A 212 -1.34 -22.56 23.14
C TRP A 212 -0.61 -21.84 24.28
N SER A 213 0.72 -21.79 24.19
CA SER A 213 1.56 -21.04 25.12
C SER A 213 1.53 -19.54 24.83
N THR A 214 1.37 -18.74 25.89
CA THR A 214 1.49 -17.27 25.87
C THR A 214 2.92 -16.80 26.17
N ALA A 215 3.84 -17.70 26.51
CA ALA A 215 5.23 -17.35 26.75
C ALA A 215 5.89 -16.89 25.45
N THR A 216 6.37 -15.65 25.44
CA THR A 216 7.07 -15.06 24.30
C THR A 216 8.38 -15.80 24.03
N PRO A 217 8.56 -16.41 22.85
CA PRO A 217 9.81 -17.08 22.50
C PRO A 217 10.96 -16.07 22.34
N ALA A 218 12.19 -16.58 22.37
CA ALA A 218 13.35 -15.78 22.00
C ALA A 218 13.20 -15.27 20.55
N PRO A 219 13.70 -14.05 20.23
CA PRO A 219 13.74 -13.56 18.86
C PRO A 219 14.57 -14.47 17.96
N ARG A 220 14.20 -14.55 16.69
CA ARG A 220 14.91 -15.32 15.67
C ARG A 220 16.33 -14.78 15.43
N THR A 221 17.34 -15.64 15.37
CA THR A 221 18.77 -15.25 15.29
C THR A 221 19.46 -15.58 13.97
N ASP A 222 18.72 -15.61 12.85
CA ASP A 222 19.29 -16.01 11.55
C ASP A 222 20.53 -15.16 11.19
N PRO A 223 21.61 -15.80 10.70
CA PRO A 223 22.84 -15.09 10.33
C PRO A 223 22.66 -14.29 9.03
N THR A 224 21.84 -14.81 8.11
CA THR A 224 21.54 -14.15 6.84
C THR A 224 20.49 -13.07 7.06
N LYS A 225 20.81 -11.84 6.62
CA LYS A 225 19.89 -10.72 6.68
C LYS A 225 19.45 -10.30 5.28
N HIS A 226 18.16 -10.41 5.01
CA HIS A 226 17.52 -9.99 3.76
C HIS A 226 17.33 -8.47 3.74
N ARG A 227 17.12 -7.90 2.55
CA ARG A 227 16.71 -6.50 2.41
C ARG A 227 15.19 -6.45 2.35
N ALA A 228 14.59 -5.60 3.17
CA ALA A 228 13.19 -5.22 3.04
C ALA A 228 13.09 -3.79 2.51
N LYS A 229 11.91 -3.46 2.00
CA LYS A 229 11.55 -2.10 1.60
C LYS A 229 10.13 -1.83 2.08
N GLY A 230 10.00 -1.24 3.26
CA GLY A 230 8.72 -0.90 3.85
C GLY A 230 8.01 0.17 3.03
N GLY A 231 6.71 -0.04 2.85
CA GLY A 231 5.80 0.94 2.26
C GLY A 231 5.48 2.08 3.21
N THR A 232 4.53 2.91 2.79
CA THR A 232 4.02 4.05 3.56
C THR A 232 2.64 3.81 4.14
N GLY A 233 1.95 2.76 3.70
CA GLY A 233 0.64 2.35 4.18
C GLY A 233 0.30 0.90 3.90
N PHE A 234 -0.95 0.51 4.16
CA PHE A 234 -1.44 -0.85 3.90
C PHE A 234 -1.38 -1.23 2.41
N ASN A 235 -1.47 -0.23 1.53
CA ASN A 235 -1.63 -0.40 0.08
C ASN A 235 -0.32 -0.63 -0.69
N ASP A 236 0.81 -0.27 -0.09
CA ASP A 236 2.15 -0.41 -0.66
C ASP A 236 3.12 -1.13 0.29
N ALA A 237 2.58 -1.81 1.30
CA ALA A 237 3.35 -2.52 2.32
C ALA A 237 4.35 -3.50 1.68
N GLY A 238 5.60 -3.44 2.12
CA GLY A 238 6.66 -4.34 1.66
C GLY A 238 6.42 -5.75 2.20
N SER A 239 6.43 -6.76 1.33
CA SER A 239 6.26 -8.14 1.80
C SER A 239 7.53 -8.62 2.50
N VAL A 240 7.37 -9.32 3.60
CA VAL A 240 8.45 -10.00 4.33
C VAL A 240 7.95 -11.36 4.77
N ASP A 241 8.83 -12.35 4.74
CA ASP A 241 8.54 -13.69 5.25
C ASP A 241 9.36 -13.94 6.53
N THR A 242 9.24 -15.14 7.08
CA THR A 242 10.10 -15.64 8.14
C THR A 242 11.58 -15.39 7.83
N GLY A 243 12.27 -14.66 8.71
CA GLY A 243 13.67 -14.29 8.55
C GLY A 243 14.05 -12.99 9.27
N VAL A 244 15.29 -12.56 9.06
CA VAL A 244 15.82 -11.28 9.55
C VAL A 244 15.97 -10.32 8.37
N TRP A 245 15.30 -9.18 8.46
CA TRP A 245 15.19 -8.19 7.39
C TRP A 245 15.82 -6.86 7.82
N ARG A 246 16.50 -6.19 6.89
CA ARG A 246 17.08 -4.87 7.07
C ARG A 246 16.39 -3.84 6.19
N ASP A 247 16.08 -2.70 6.77
CA ASP A 247 15.55 -1.52 6.10
C ASP A 247 16.09 -0.25 6.77
N ARG A 248 15.66 0.93 6.30
CA ARG A 248 15.99 2.22 6.89
C ARG A 248 14.73 3.02 7.18
N ILE A 249 14.70 3.64 8.36
CA ILE A 249 13.58 4.45 8.82
C ILE A 249 14.07 5.83 9.27
N ARG A 250 13.34 6.88 8.91
CA ARG A 250 13.66 8.27 9.28
C ARG A 250 12.89 8.68 10.54
N PRO A 251 13.42 9.60 11.35
CA PRO A 251 12.64 10.21 12.43
C PRO A 251 11.33 10.80 11.90
N GLY A 252 10.21 10.51 12.57
CA GLY A 252 8.87 10.92 12.15
C GLY A 252 8.19 9.96 11.16
N GLU A 253 8.90 8.97 10.61
CA GLU A 253 8.38 8.07 9.59
C GLU A 253 7.67 6.85 10.20
N THR A 254 6.63 6.38 9.51
CA THR A 254 6.03 5.06 9.73
C THR A 254 6.23 4.19 8.49
N ARG A 255 6.84 3.01 8.67
CA ARG A 255 7.06 2.00 7.63
C ARG A 255 6.03 0.88 7.74
N PHE A 256 5.49 0.45 6.61
CA PHE A 256 4.53 -0.66 6.53
C PHE A 256 5.13 -1.91 5.87
N TYR A 257 4.96 -3.04 6.52
CA TYR A 257 5.31 -4.37 6.00
C TYR A 257 4.08 -5.28 6.02
N ARG A 258 4.13 -6.39 5.29
CA ARG A 258 3.10 -7.43 5.34
C ARG A 258 3.72 -8.83 5.40
N VAL A 259 3.13 -9.69 6.22
CA VAL A 259 3.57 -11.06 6.49
C VAL A 259 2.41 -12.01 6.13
N PRO A 260 2.64 -13.07 5.34
CA PRO A 260 1.61 -14.06 5.10
C PRO A 260 1.49 -14.97 6.32
N VAL A 261 0.30 -15.06 6.93
CA VAL A 261 0.02 -15.96 8.07
C VAL A 261 -1.20 -16.81 7.78
N ASP A 262 -1.03 -18.12 7.85
CA ASP A 262 -2.10 -19.07 7.58
C ASP A 262 -2.81 -19.53 8.86
N TRP A 263 -3.92 -20.25 8.71
CA TRP A 263 -4.63 -20.92 9.79
C TRP A 263 -3.68 -21.80 10.60
N GLY A 264 -3.79 -21.74 11.93
CA GLY A 264 -2.93 -22.44 12.87
C GLY A 264 -1.55 -21.80 13.11
N GLN A 265 -1.17 -20.79 12.32
CA GLN A 265 0.11 -20.10 12.48
C GLN A 265 -0.02 -18.85 13.36
N ARG A 266 1.09 -18.31 13.85
CA ARG A 266 1.16 -17.07 14.64
C ARG A 266 2.45 -16.32 14.39
N LEU A 267 2.51 -15.08 14.86
CA LEU A 267 3.63 -14.18 14.68
C LEU A 267 4.42 -14.02 15.97
N ASN A 268 5.76 -14.11 15.86
CA ASN A 268 6.71 -13.62 16.84
C ASN A 268 7.61 -12.59 16.14
N LEU A 269 7.52 -11.33 16.57
CA LEU A 269 8.05 -10.18 15.85
C LEU A 269 8.96 -9.34 16.74
N SER A 270 9.98 -8.75 16.12
CA SER A 270 10.83 -7.74 16.75
C SER A 270 11.22 -6.68 15.73
N ALA A 271 10.97 -5.41 16.03
CA ALA A 271 11.54 -4.27 15.33
C ALA A 271 12.65 -3.69 16.20
N GLU A 272 13.86 -3.52 15.64
CA GLU A 272 15.07 -3.24 16.41
C GLU A 272 15.81 -2.01 15.88
N LEU A 273 16.23 -1.15 16.82
CA LEU A 273 17.16 -0.06 16.58
C LEU A 273 18.57 -0.43 17.03
N PRO A 274 19.61 0.02 16.31
CA PRO A 274 21.00 -0.19 16.69
C PRO A 274 21.43 0.78 17.81
N ASN A 275 22.71 0.72 18.17
CA ASN A 275 23.36 1.80 18.90
C ASN A 275 23.25 3.13 18.16
N ALA A 276 23.27 4.23 18.92
CA ALA A 276 23.27 5.57 18.38
C ALA A 276 24.44 5.77 17.41
N THR A 277 24.19 6.52 16.33
CA THR A 277 25.24 6.90 15.38
C THR A 277 26.06 8.11 15.85
N SER A 278 25.57 8.83 16.87
CA SER A 278 26.19 10.01 17.46
C SER A 278 26.46 9.79 18.95
N SER A 279 27.69 9.99 19.39
CA SER A 279 28.11 9.88 20.79
C SER A 279 27.73 11.10 21.65
N ARG A 280 27.19 12.17 21.04
CA ARG A 280 26.84 13.42 21.73
C ARG A 280 25.41 13.44 22.29
N ALA A 281 24.55 12.52 21.87
CA ALA A 281 23.18 12.44 22.36
C ALA A 281 23.10 11.47 23.54
N SER A 282 22.58 11.94 24.68
CA SER A 282 22.42 11.15 25.92
C SER A 282 21.00 11.23 26.51
N ALA A 283 20.05 11.84 25.79
CA ALA A 283 18.70 12.07 26.29
C ALA A 283 17.84 10.80 26.30
N PHE A 284 17.23 10.49 27.44
CA PHE A 284 16.21 9.45 27.52
C PHE A 284 14.97 9.85 26.72
N LEU A 285 14.54 8.98 25.80
CA LEU A 285 13.31 9.16 25.03
C LEU A 285 12.36 7.99 25.31
N PRO A 286 11.13 8.21 25.82
CA PRO A 286 10.29 7.14 26.38
C PRO A 286 9.56 6.26 25.35
N ARG A 287 9.16 6.80 24.18
CA ARG A 287 8.36 6.10 23.16
C ARG A 287 8.95 6.28 21.76
N VAL A 288 10.16 5.79 21.56
CA VAL A 288 10.93 6.04 20.33
C VAL A 288 10.57 5.12 19.18
N LEU A 289 10.46 3.82 19.46
CA LEU A 289 10.20 2.82 18.45
C LEU A 289 8.87 2.16 18.75
N GLY A 290 7.92 2.30 17.83
CA GLY A 290 6.61 1.65 17.86
C GLY A 290 6.56 0.47 16.90
N LEU A 291 5.92 -0.63 17.32
CA LEU A 291 5.54 -1.75 16.46
C LEU A 291 4.06 -2.04 16.67
N GLY A 292 3.23 -1.83 15.66
CA GLY A 292 1.83 -2.24 15.62
C GLY A 292 1.59 -3.39 14.66
N VAL A 293 0.62 -4.25 14.97
CA VAL A 293 0.19 -5.38 14.13
C VAL A 293 -1.27 -5.22 13.78
N TYR A 294 -1.59 -5.37 12.50
CA TYR A 294 -2.95 -5.33 11.98
C TYR A 294 -3.29 -6.61 11.22
N ASN A 295 -4.51 -7.08 11.37
CA ASN A 295 -5.01 -8.28 10.69
C ASN A 295 -5.40 -7.98 9.21
N PRO A 296 -5.77 -8.99 8.41
CA PRO A 296 -6.19 -8.81 7.02
C PRO A 296 -7.37 -7.83 6.80
N ALA A 297 -8.25 -7.67 7.79
CA ALA A 297 -9.33 -6.68 7.77
C ALA A 297 -8.88 -5.26 8.16
N ARG A 298 -7.57 -5.06 8.40
CA ARG A 298 -6.93 -3.84 8.93
C ARG A 298 -7.34 -3.47 10.34
N GLY A 299 -7.71 -4.48 11.12
CA GLY A 299 -7.99 -4.35 12.53
C GLY A 299 -6.75 -4.46 13.39
N ALA A 300 -6.68 -3.69 14.47
CA ALA A 300 -5.58 -3.79 15.41
C ALA A 300 -5.58 -5.15 16.10
N VAL A 301 -4.44 -5.84 16.10
CA VAL A 301 -4.25 -7.11 16.84
C VAL A 301 -3.93 -6.84 18.32
N GLY A 302 -3.70 -5.60 18.70
CA GLY A 302 -3.43 -5.18 20.06
C GLY A 302 -2.97 -3.74 20.07
N ASP A 303 -2.69 -3.21 21.26
CA ASP A 303 -2.04 -1.91 21.37
C ASP A 303 -0.63 -2.00 20.79
N PRO A 304 -0.19 -1.02 20.00
CA PRO A 304 1.17 -1.01 19.48
C PRO A 304 2.19 -0.92 20.62
N SER A 305 3.21 -1.77 20.57
CA SER A 305 4.34 -1.76 21.50
C SER A 305 5.26 -0.57 21.22
N PHE A 306 5.38 0.35 22.18
CA PHE A 306 6.36 1.43 22.14
C PHE A 306 7.46 1.23 23.17
N VAL A 307 8.71 1.38 22.76
CA VAL A 307 9.88 1.24 23.65
C VAL A 307 10.72 2.50 23.73
N SER A 308 11.33 2.70 24.90
CA SER A 308 12.24 3.81 25.15
C SER A 308 13.61 3.58 24.50
N TYR A 309 14.35 4.66 24.31
CA TYR A 309 15.70 4.65 23.75
C TYR A 309 16.63 5.58 24.53
N THR A 310 17.87 5.13 24.72
CA THR A 310 18.94 5.85 25.44
C THR A 310 20.24 5.94 24.65
N GLY A 311 20.20 5.61 23.36
CA GLY A 311 21.39 5.42 22.53
C GLY A 311 21.93 3.98 22.47
N LYS A 312 21.34 3.07 23.27
CA LYS A 312 21.62 1.63 23.26
C LYS A 312 20.56 0.87 22.44
N PRO A 313 20.84 -0.37 21.97
CA PRO A 313 19.91 -1.10 21.14
C PRO A 313 18.57 -1.30 21.86
N ALA A 314 17.48 -1.12 21.12
CA ALA A 314 16.12 -1.26 21.66
C ALA A 314 15.28 -2.10 20.68
N ALA A 315 14.32 -2.85 21.22
CA ALA A 315 13.49 -3.76 20.46
C ALA A 315 12.02 -3.66 20.90
N ALA A 316 11.16 -3.22 20.00
CA ALA A 316 9.71 -3.33 20.14
C ALA A 316 9.28 -4.73 19.68
N LYS A 317 8.48 -5.43 20.48
CA LYS A 317 8.18 -6.86 20.27
C LYS A 317 6.69 -7.10 20.29
N GLU A 318 6.24 -8.02 19.45
CA GLU A 318 4.85 -8.46 19.35
C GLU A 318 4.79 -9.97 19.24
N PHE A 319 3.84 -10.57 19.96
CA PHE A 319 3.60 -12.02 19.94
C PHE A 319 2.12 -12.33 19.96
N THR A 320 1.64 -13.05 18.94
CA THR A 320 0.20 -13.21 18.70
C THR A 320 -0.34 -14.57 19.09
N ALA A 321 -1.67 -14.65 19.24
CA ALA A 321 -2.38 -15.92 19.27
C ALA A 321 -2.26 -16.64 17.91
N PRO A 322 -2.35 -17.98 17.86
CA PRO A 322 -2.57 -18.71 16.62
C PRO A 322 -3.81 -18.20 15.88
N VAL A 323 -3.69 -18.07 14.57
CA VAL A 323 -4.79 -17.78 13.67
C VAL A 323 -5.79 -18.92 13.74
N ASP A 324 -7.00 -18.62 14.17
CA ASP A 324 -8.07 -19.61 14.30
C ASP A 324 -9.43 -18.95 14.08
N TYR A 325 -10.29 -19.55 13.27
CA TYR A 325 -11.61 -18.99 12.96
C TYR A 325 -12.44 -18.79 14.23
N GLY A 326 -12.34 -19.72 15.18
CA GLY A 326 -13.06 -19.69 16.46
C GLY A 326 -12.60 -18.59 17.40
N ASN A 327 -11.46 -17.92 17.13
CA ASN A 327 -11.03 -16.75 17.89
C ASN A 327 -12.07 -15.61 17.85
N ARG A 328 -12.98 -15.60 16.88
CA ARG A 328 -14.11 -14.65 16.80
C ARG A 328 -15.03 -14.63 18.02
N PHE A 329 -14.99 -15.68 18.83
CA PHE A 329 -15.76 -15.83 20.07
C PHE A 329 -14.91 -15.53 21.31
N ASP A 330 -13.64 -15.15 21.15
CA ASP A 330 -12.80 -14.72 22.27
C ASP A 330 -13.11 -13.27 22.65
N THR A 331 -13.15 -13.01 23.96
CA THR A 331 -13.40 -11.67 24.52
C THR A 331 -12.12 -10.83 24.59
N THR A 332 -10.95 -11.46 24.52
CA THR A 332 -9.66 -10.78 24.49
C THR A 332 -9.43 -10.23 23.09
N GLY A 333 -9.42 -8.90 22.95
CA GLY A 333 -9.31 -8.24 21.64
C GLY A 333 -8.14 -8.75 20.78
N SER A 334 -6.99 -9.02 21.40
CA SER A 334 -5.81 -9.50 20.68
C SER A 334 -5.89 -10.94 20.18
N VAL A 335 -6.63 -11.80 20.88
CA VAL A 335 -6.96 -13.14 20.39
C VAL A 335 -8.03 -13.04 19.33
N ASN A 336 -9.08 -12.26 19.62
CA ASN A 336 -10.23 -12.01 18.77
C ASN A 336 -9.83 -11.54 17.35
N ALA A 337 -8.84 -10.66 17.26
CA ALA A 337 -8.31 -10.13 16.01
C ALA A 337 -7.55 -11.16 15.16
N MET A 338 -7.01 -12.23 15.76
CA MET A 338 -6.29 -13.33 15.10
C MET A 338 -7.24 -14.38 14.51
N ARG A 339 -8.30 -13.95 13.81
CA ARG A 339 -9.36 -14.82 13.29
C ARG A 339 -9.38 -15.01 11.78
N PHE A 340 -8.34 -14.51 11.10
CA PHE A 340 -8.22 -14.55 9.65
C PHE A 340 -6.87 -15.11 9.26
N ALA A 341 -6.82 -16.05 8.31
CA ALA A 341 -5.63 -16.22 7.49
C ALA A 341 -5.50 -15.06 6.51
N GLY A 342 -4.29 -14.80 6.01
CA GLY A 342 -4.04 -13.76 5.02
C GLY A 342 -2.83 -12.90 5.35
N TRP A 343 -2.80 -11.71 4.77
CA TRP A 343 -1.76 -10.71 5.01
C TRP A 343 -1.97 -9.99 6.34
N TYR A 344 -1.04 -10.18 7.28
CA TYR A 344 -0.93 -9.36 8.48
C TYR A 344 0.03 -8.22 8.22
N TYR A 345 -0.32 -7.01 8.66
CA TYR A 345 0.45 -5.80 8.40
C TYR A 345 1.19 -5.34 9.65
N LEU A 346 2.43 -4.91 9.47
CA LEU A 346 3.27 -4.37 10.53
C LEU A 346 3.48 -2.89 10.27
N ALA A 347 3.17 -2.06 11.25
CA ALA A 347 3.47 -0.63 11.22
C ALA A 347 4.61 -0.32 12.20
N VAL A 348 5.77 0.08 11.68
CA VAL A 348 6.93 0.47 12.48
C VAL A 348 7.07 1.98 12.45
N SER A 349 6.93 2.63 13.61
CA SER A 349 7.01 4.09 13.74
C SER A 349 8.27 4.50 14.49
N LEU A 350 8.98 5.50 13.98
CA LEU A 350 10.13 6.10 14.66
C LEU A 350 9.84 7.54 15.08
N HIS A 351 9.91 7.82 16.38
CA HIS A 351 9.61 9.13 16.95
C HIS A 351 10.47 10.25 16.35
N PRO A 352 9.93 11.44 16.03
CA PRO A 352 10.70 12.55 15.44
C PRO A 352 11.89 13.01 16.30
N ASP A 353 11.75 13.01 17.63
CA ASP A 353 12.84 13.38 18.56
C ASP A 353 14.06 12.44 18.49
N SER A 354 13.94 11.28 17.83
CA SER A 354 15.07 10.41 17.55
C SER A 354 16.09 11.02 16.57
N VAL A 355 15.77 12.16 15.93
CA VAL A 355 16.69 12.91 15.07
C VAL A 355 18.02 13.26 15.76
N GLN A 356 18.02 13.43 17.08
CA GLN A 356 19.24 13.66 17.85
C GLN A 356 20.22 12.46 17.83
N TYR A 357 19.68 11.24 17.69
CA TYR A 357 20.44 9.99 17.62
C TYR A 357 20.70 9.54 16.18
N PHE A 358 19.74 9.82 15.30
CA PHE A 358 19.69 9.33 13.91
C PHE A 358 19.33 10.45 12.92
N PRO A 359 20.15 11.51 12.80
CA PRO A 359 19.83 12.66 11.96
C PRO A 359 19.68 12.31 10.47
N LYS A 360 20.27 11.20 10.04
CA LYS A 360 20.18 10.66 8.66
C LYS A 360 19.26 9.46 8.54
N GLY A 361 18.47 9.16 9.57
CA GLY A 361 17.71 7.91 9.69
C GLY A 361 18.49 6.78 10.36
N ALA A 362 17.75 5.82 10.91
CA ALA A 362 18.24 4.64 11.59
C ALA A 362 18.19 3.42 10.68
N GLU A 363 19.15 2.51 10.84
CA GLU A 363 19.01 1.15 10.33
C GLU A 363 17.94 0.45 11.16
N LEU A 364 16.96 -0.16 10.51
CA LEU A 364 15.90 -0.94 11.12
C LEU A 364 16.16 -2.42 10.87
N THR A 365 16.19 -3.22 11.93
CA THR A 365 16.16 -4.69 11.80
C THR A 365 14.79 -5.21 12.18
N LEU A 366 14.11 -5.86 11.25
CA LEU A 366 12.83 -6.52 11.47
C LEU A 366 13.06 -8.04 11.53
N ARG A 367 12.72 -8.68 12.64
CA ARG A 367 12.75 -10.13 12.79
C ARG A 367 11.33 -10.65 12.70
N VAL A 368 11.10 -11.55 11.75
CA VAL A 368 9.81 -12.18 11.53
C VAL A 368 9.97 -13.67 11.75
N ASP A 369 9.18 -14.23 12.65
CA ASP A 369 9.11 -15.67 12.88
C ASP A 369 7.65 -16.11 12.83
N VAL A 370 7.22 -16.62 11.66
CA VAL A 370 5.90 -17.23 11.50
C VAL A 370 5.98 -18.65 12.06
N ARG A 371 5.31 -18.89 13.19
CA ARG A 371 5.38 -20.15 13.94
C ARG A 371 4.09 -20.95 13.79
N GLY A 372 4.21 -22.27 13.89
CA GLY A 372 3.09 -23.20 13.78
C GLY A 372 2.91 -23.74 12.37
N THR A 373 2.24 -24.88 12.27
CA THR A 373 1.94 -25.55 11.00
C THR A 373 0.67 -24.96 10.41
N ALA A 374 0.70 -24.67 9.10
CA ALA A 374 -0.51 -24.28 8.37
C ALA A 374 -1.57 -25.39 8.44
N LYS A 375 -2.83 -24.99 8.60
CA LYS A 375 -4.00 -25.87 8.70
C LYS A 375 -5.01 -25.51 7.63
N ALA A 376 -5.96 -26.43 7.40
CA ALA A 376 -7.12 -26.12 6.59
C ALA A 376 -7.94 -24.99 7.22
N GLY A 377 -8.48 -24.11 6.37
CA GLY A 377 -9.40 -23.06 6.79
C GLY A 377 -10.80 -23.58 7.14
N PRO A 378 -11.72 -22.68 7.50
CA PRO A 378 -13.06 -23.01 8.01
C PRO A 378 -14.05 -23.52 6.95
N GLY A 379 -13.63 -23.67 5.69
CA GLY A 379 -14.50 -24.04 4.57
C GLY A 379 -15.47 -22.92 4.20
N TYR A 380 -15.00 -21.85 3.55
CA TYR A 380 -15.90 -20.79 3.06
C TYR A 380 -16.72 -21.31 1.88
N ALA A 381 -18.01 -20.93 1.81
CA ALA A 381 -18.92 -21.27 0.71
C ALA A 381 -18.51 -20.62 -0.62
N GLU A 382 -17.68 -19.58 -0.54
CA GLU A 382 -17.12 -18.91 -1.71
C GLU A 382 -15.64 -18.59 -1.45
N PRO A 383 -14.79 -18.60 -2.49
CA PRO A 383 -13.40 -18.21 -2.36
C PRO A 383 -13.26 -16.79 -1.79
N THR A 384 -12.40 -16.64 -0.80
CA THR A 384 -12.05 -15.33 -0.21
C THR A 384 -10.61 -14.98 -0.58
N SER A 385 -10.41 -13.86 -1.26
CA SER A 385 -9.06 -13.39 -1.62
C SER A 385 -8.34 -12.69 -0.46
N VAL A 386 -9.07 -12.14 0.50
CA VAL A 386 -8.49 -11.38 1.62
C VAL A 386 -8.22 -12.25 2.85
N PHE A 387 -9.04 -13.28 3.08
CA PHE A 387 -8.95 -14.17 4.25
C PHE A 387 -8.34 -15.54 3.92
N SER A 388 -7.52 -15.58 2.87
CA SER A 388 -6.74 -16.75 2.46
C SER A 388 -5.37 -16.31 1.93
N LEU A 389 -4.51 -17.28 1.64
CA LEU A 389 -3.21 -17.07 1.02
C LEU A 389 -3.08 -17.97 -0.19
N THR A 390 -2.58 -17.43 -1.29
CA THR A 390 -2.22 -18.23 -2.46
C THR A 390 -0.73 -18.63 -2.43
N PRO A 391 -0.30 -19.61 -3.25
CA PRO A 391 1.13 -19.90 -3.43
C PRO A 391 1.92 -18.66 -3.91
N GLU A 392 1.32 -17.82 -4.74
CA GLU A 392 1.93 -16.58 -5.25
C GLU A 392 2.15 -15.55 -4.15
N ASP A 393 1.23 -15.45 -3.18
CA ASP A 393 1.40 -14.59 -2.01
C ASP A 393 2.67 -14.97 -1.23
N ARG A 394 2.87 -16.28 -1.01
CA ARG A 394 4.05 -16.80 -0.29
C ARG A 394 5.33 -16.53 -1.04
N GLU A 395 5.36 -16.77 -2.34
CA GLU A 395 6.57 -16.49 -3.13
C GLU A 395 6.87 -14.99 -3.19
N THR A 396 5.85 -14.14 -3.23
CA THR A 396 6.00 -12.68 -3.14
C THR A 396 6.65 -12.27 -1.82
N ALA A 397 6.22 -12.86 -0.70
CA ALA A 397 6.83 -12.64 0.62
C ALA A 397 8.28 -13.12 0.67
N ARG A 398 8.55 -14.33 0.17
CA ARG A 398 9.89 -14.91 0.16
C ARG A 398 10.89 -14.08 -0.64
N LYS A 399 10.43 -13.46 -1.74
CA LYS A 399 11.22 -12.54 -2.57
C LYS A 399 11.32 -11.12 -2.00
N GLY A 400 10.56 -10.79 -0.96
CA GLY A 400 10.52 -9.45 -0.38
C GLY A 400 9.91 -8.38 -1.30
N GLN A 401 9.03 -8.77 -2.22
CA GLN A 401 8.48 -7.88 -3.26
C GLN A 401 7.21 -7.16 -2.77
N THR A 402 6.98 -5.94 -3.25
CA THR A 402 5.67 -5.27 -3.10
C THR A 402 4.62 -5.89 -4.03
N ALA A 403 3.34 -5.62 -3.78
CA ALA A 403 2.25 -6.07 -4.67
C ALA A 403 2.42 -5.53 -6.10
N GLN A 404 2.84 -4.27 -6.23
CA GLN A 404 3.07 -3.62 -7.52
C GLN A 404 4.26 -4.25 -8.27
N GLU A 405 5.35 -4.59 -7.57
CA GLU A 405 6.49 -5.26 -8.17
C GLU A 405 6.14 -6.68 -8.63
N ALA A 406 5.37 -7.43 -7.82
CA ALA A 406 4.88 -8.75 -8.19
C ALA A 406 3.97 -8.71 -9.44
N SER A 407 3.04 -7.75 -9.50
CA SER A 407 2.16 -7.55 -10.67
C SER A 407 2.94 -7.18 -11.94
N LYS A 408 3.92 -6.28 -11.85
CA LYS A 408 4.81 -5.94 -12.97
C LYS A 408 5.62 -7.14 -13.45
N SER A 409 6.18 -7.91 -12.51
CA SER A 409 6.91 -9.14 -12.83
C SER A 409 6.02 -10.16 -13.52
N GLY A 410 4.78 -10.34 -13.06
CA GLY A 410 3.79 -11.22 -13.70
C GLY A 410 3.47 -10.78 -15.11
N THR A 411 3.21 -9.49 -15.32
CA THR A 411 2.94 -8.92 -16.65
C THR A 411 4.11 -9.12 -17.61
N LEU A 412 5.33 -8.84 -17.17
CA LEU A 412 6.55 -9.09 -17.95
C LEU A 412 6.72 -10.57 -18.29
N MET A 413 6.41 -11.47 -17.37
CA MET A 413 6.45 -12.92 -17.60
C MET A 413 5.42 -13.34 -18.66
N THR A 414 4.20 -12.83 -18.60
CA THR A 414 3.16 -13.09 -19.61
C THR A 414 3.57 -12.56 -20.99
N VAL A 415 4.14 -11.35 -21.06
CA VAL A 415 4.70 -10.79 -22.30
C VAL A 415 5.85 -11.67 -22.83
N ALA A 416 6.72 -12.18 -21.97
CA ALA A 416 7.79 -13.09 -22.38
C ALA A 416 7.25 -14.41 -22.94
N TYR A 417 6.28 -15.04 -22.28
CA TYR A 417 5.67 -16.29 -22.76
C TYR A 417 4.92 -16.10 -24.08
N THR A 418 4.16 -15.01 -24.22
CA THR A 418 3.46 -14.69 -25.48
C THR A 418 4.45 -14.37 -26.60
N GLY A 419 5.50 -13.60 -26.32
CA GLY A 419 6.55 -13.29 -27.29
C GLY A 419 7.33 -14.51 -27.78
N ILE A 420 7.69 -15.44 -26.87
CA ILE A 420 8.34 -16.71 -27.24
C ILE A 420 7.37 -17.59 -28.04
N GLY A 421 6.11 -17.69 -27.62
CA GLY A 421 5.09 -18.47 -28.32
C GLY A 421 4.86 -17.99 -29.76
N THR A 422 4.73 -16.68 -29.96
CA THR A 422 4.62 -16.08 -31.30
C THR A 422 5.89 -16.30 -32.12
N GLY A 423 7.07 -16.18 -31.52
CA GLY A 423 8.36 -16.43 -32.18
C GLY A 423 8.48 -17.86 -32.70
N VAL A 424 8.11 -18.87 -31.90
CA VAL A 424 8.13 -20.28 -32.31
C VAL A 424 7.14 -20.54 -33.46
N VAL A 425 5.94 -19.97 -33.40
CA VAL A 425 4.95 -20.11 -34.48
C VAL A 425 5.44 -19.48 -35.78
N LEU A 426 6.06 -18.30 -35.71
CA LEU A 426 6.65 -17.64 -36.88
C LEU A 426 7.81 -18.46 -37.48
N LEU A 427 8.68 -19.03 -36.65
CA LEU A 427 9.76 -19.90 -37.10
C LEU A 427 9.24 -21.20 -37.73
N MET A 428 8.18 -21.80 -37.16
CA MET A 428 7.51 -22.96 -37.74
C MET A 428 6.82 -22.62 -39.06
N GLY A 429 6.16 -21.47 -39.15
CA GLY A 429 5.56 -20.95 -40.38
C GLY A 429 6.60 -20.69 -41.47
N LEU A 430 7.73 -20.08 -41.11
CA LEU A 430 8.86 -19.85 -42.02
C LEU A 430 9.51 -21.17 -42.45
N GLY A 431 9.66 -22.13 -41.55
CA GLY A 431 10.14 -23.48 -41.86
C GLY A 431 9.22 -24.23 -42.83
N ALA A 432 7.90 -24.16 -42.61
CA ALA A 432 6.92 -24.76 -43.51
C ALA A 432 6.94 -24.07 -44.89
N TRP A 433 6.98 -22.73 -44.91
CA TRP A 433 7.03 -21.96 -46.15
C TRP A 433 8.30 -22.27 -46.97
N THR A 434 9.46 -22.31 -46.33
CA THR A 434 10.73 -22.64 -47.01
C THR A 434 10.73 -24.06 -47.57
N LEU A 435 10.15 -25.05 -46.87
CA LEU A 435 9.99 -26.42 -47.37
C LEU A 435 9.06 -26.50 -48.58
N VAL A 436 7.94 -25.76 -48.56
CA VAL A 436 7.01 -25.68 -49.70
C VAL A 436 7.69 -25.00 -50.88
N ALA A 437 8.36 -23.87 -50.68
CA ALA A 437 9.08 -23.15 -51.73
C ALA A 437 10.17 -24.01 -52.40
N ARG A 438 10.92 -24.82 -51.62
CA ARG A 438 11.92 -25.76 -52.16
C ARG A 438 11.31 -26.91 -52.96
N ARG A 439 10.14 -27.43 -52.54
CA ARG A 439 9.41 -28.47 -53.29
C ARG A 439 8.84 -27.97 -54.62
N SER A 440 8.40 -26.71 -54.68
CA SER A 440 7.91 -26.09 -55.91
C SER A 440 9.03 -25.87 -56.93
N ALA A 441 10.21 -25.44 -56.48
CA ALA A 441 11.38 -25.27 -57.34
C ALA A 441 11.89 -26.60 -57.92
N ALA A 442 11.82 -27.70 -57.16
CA ALA A 442 12.17 -29.04 -57.64
C ALA A 442 11.17 -29.61 -58.67
N ARG A 443 9.90 -29.19 -58.63
CA ARG A 443 8.88 -29.58 -59.62
C ARG A 443 8.94 -28.75 -60.92
N ALA A 444 9.41 -27.50 -60.86
CA ALA A 444 9.57 -26.66 -62.04
C ALA A 444 10.79 -27.05 -62.92
N ALA A 445 11.73 -27.82 -62.40
CA ALA A 445 12.89 -28.32 -63.15
C ALA A 445 12.59 -29.57 -64.02
N GLY A 446 11.35 -30.06 -64.02
CA GLY A 446 10.96 -31.31 -64.68
C GLY A 446 9.81 -31.14 -65.66
N THR A 447 9.89 -30.25 -66.66
CA THR A 447 9.02 -30.35 -67.84
C THR A 447 9.64 -29.65 -69.06
N PRO A 448 9.98 -30.38 -70.15
CA PRO A 448 10.57 -29.82 -71.36
C PRO A 448 9.52 -29.16 -72.28
N ALA A 449 9.95 -28.08 -72.94
CA ALA A 449 9.16 -27.26 -73.86
C ALA A 449 8.92 -27.97 -75.21
N GLY A 450 7.72 -27.76 -75.78
CA GLY A 450 7.39 -28.11 -77.17
C GLY A 450 6.49 -27.05 -77.83
N PRO A 451 6.58 -26.82 -79.17
CA PRO A 451 6.27 -25.53 -79.79
C PRO A 451 5.09 -25.50 -80.78
N GLY A 452 4.49 -24.31 -80.98
CA GLY A 452 4.23 -23.72 -82.31
C GLY A 452 2.88 -23.88 -83.04
N ALA A 453 2.46 -22.74 -83.67
CA ALA A 453 1.57 -22.52 -84.83
C ALA A 453 0.02 -22.48 -84.62
N VAL A 454 -0.75 -21.37 -84.83
CA VAL A 454 -1.09 -20.53 -86.05
C VAL A 454 -2.15 -21.22 -86.95
N ALA A 455 -3.28 -20.68 -87.45
CA ALA A 455 -4.04 -19.41 -87.38
C ALA A 455 -5.45 -19.54 -88.08
N GLY A 456 -6.35 -18.56 -87.85
CA GLY A 456 -7.54 -18.18 -88.67
C GLY A 456 -8.87 -18.86 -88.33
N PRO A 457 -10.07 -18.20 -88.35
CA PRO A 457 -10.53 -17.21 -89.35
C PRO A 457 -11.30 -15.98 -88.75
N GLY A 458 -11.78 -15.07 -89.62
CA GLY A 458 -12.54 -13.86 -89.26
C GLY A 458 -14.03 -13.89 -89.64
N GLY A 459 -14.84 -13.11 -88.92
CA GLY A 459 -16.25 -12.77 -89.20
C GLY A 459 -16.85 -11.85 -88.12
N ARG A 460 -17.40 -10.69 -88.52
CA ARG A 460 -17.99 -9.56 -87.73
C ARG A 460 -19.54 -9.61 -87.78
N PRO A 461 -20.35 -8.69 -87.16
CA PRO A 461 -20.15 -7.76 -86.02
C PRO A 461 -21.36 -7.66 -85.02
N SER A 462 -21.29 -6.68 -84.07
CA SER A 462 -22.32 -6.04 -83.19
C SER A 462 -22.59 -6.70 -81.82
N LEU A 463 -22.75 -6.05 -80.65
CA LEU A 463 -22.83 -4.66 -80.08
C LEU A 463 -22.84 -4.83 -78.50
N PRO A 464 -23.06 -3.81 -77.63
CA PRO A 464 -22.17 -2.75 -77.13
C PRO A 464 -21.94 -2.74 -75.58
N GLY A 465 -20.97 -1.97 -75.08
CA GLY A 465 -20.83 -1.72 -73.62
C GLY A 465 -19.54 -1.03 -73.17
N GLN A 466 -19.41 0.26 -73.48
CA GLN A 466 -18.51 1.25 -72.84
C GLN A 466 -19.19 1.79 -71.55
N SER A 467 -18.58 2.39 -70.54
CA SER A 467 -17.20 2.80 -70.24
C SER A 467 -17.14 3.40 -68.82
N THR A 468 -15.97 3.24 -68.20
CA THR A 468 -15.25 4.05 -67.19
C THR A 468 -15.76 5.44 -66.75
N ASP A 469 -15.83 5.65 -65.42
CA ASP A 469 -15.09 6.61 -64.53
C ASP A 469 -14.72 8.04 -65.04
N PRO A 470 -14.33 9.04 -64.20
CA PRO A 470 -14.56 9.35 -62.78
C PRO A 470 -14.99 10.83 -62.53
N THR A 471 -15.10 11.22 -61.24
CA THR A 471 -14.74 12.52 -60.58
C THR A 471 -15.81 13.36 -59.88
N GLN A 472 -15.58 13.46 -58.55
CA GLN A 472 -15.62 14.61 -57.64
C GLN A 472 -16.87 15.49 -57.40
N HIS A 473 -17.00 15.76 -56.08
CA HIS A 473 -17.60 16.90 -55.37
C HIS A 473 -19.01 16.73 -54.74
N ALA A 474 -18.98 16.70 -53.40
CA ALA A 474 -20.04 17.06 -52.46
C ALA A 474 -20.35 18.58 -52.53
N PRO A 475 -21.31 19.18 -51.77
CA PRO A 475 -22.11 18.62 -50.66
C PRO A 475 -23.62 19.02 -50.71
N GLN A 476 -24.46 18.44 -49.85
CA GLN A 476 -25.41 19.20 -49.00
C GLN A 476 -26.27 18.33 -48.07
N ASN A 477 -26.40 18.85 -46.85
CA ASN A 477 -27.26 18.46 -45.74
C ASN A 477 -28.67 17.99 -46.11
N ARG A 478 -29.16 16.97 -45.39
CA ARG A 478 -30.48 17.03 -44.72
C ARG A 478 -30.58 16.04 -43.56
N GLN A 479 -30.99 16.61 -42.42
CA GLN A 479 -31.37 15.97 -41.17
C GLN A 479 -32.52 14.96 -41.34
N PHE A 480 -32.50 13.89 -40.54
CA PHE A 480 -33.71 13.21 -40.08
C PHE A 480 -33.59 12.96 -38.57
N GLY A 481 -34.58 13.48 -37.83
CA GLY A 481 -34.77 13.28 -36.39
C GLY A 481 -35.60 12.02 -36.05
N PRO A 482 -35.78 11.72 -34.76
CA PRO A 482 -36.14 10.39 -34.25
C PRO A 482 -37.65 10.23 -33.99
N PRO A 483 -38.15 9.00 -33.70
CA PRO A 483 -39.43 8.81 -33.06
C PRO A 483 -39.30 8.58 -31.53
N GLN A 484 -40.18 9.25 -30.77
CA GLN A 484 -40.53 8.96 -29.38
C GLN A 484 -42.02 8.53 -29.32
N GLY A 485 -42.35 7.71 -28.31
CA GLY A 485 -43.71 7.28 -27.91
C GLY A 485 -43.96 5.83 -28.33
N TRP A 486 -44.14 4.85 -27.44
CA TRP A 486 -44.90 4.81 -26.18
C TRP A 486 -44.17 4.08 -25.06
#